data_AF-A0A935ES27-F1
#
_entry.id   AF-A0A935ES27-F1
#
_cell.length_a   1.000
_cell.length_b   1.000
_cell.length_c   1.000
_cell.angle_alpha   90.00
_cell.angle_beta   90.00
_cell.angle_gamma   90.00
#
_symmetry.space_group_name_H-M   'P 1'
#
loop_
_entity.id
_entity.type
_entity.pdbx_description
1 polymer ?
#
loop_
_entity_poly.entity_id
_entity_poly.type
_entity_poly.pdbx_seq_one_letter_code
_entity_poly.pdbx_strand_id
1 'polypeptide(L)'
;MRRLTLLLTIAAPLWLAGCDMLGIESASTAAAKREADGRAIGAGCRHAARSVEQCFALNKRADRAAVFAGWREMNDYMRENKLTAMPAEPDAEVAAAEADTGEGPSPRAKASRH
;
A
#
# COMPACT_ATOMS: atom_id res chain seq x y z
N MET A 1 30.43 43.57 -10.82
CA MET A 1 29.68 42.71 -11.76
C MET A 1 29.98 41.22 -11.52
N ARG A 2 31.10 40.66 -11.97
CA ARG A 2 31.40 39.21 -11.92
C ARG A 2 31.38 38.56 -10.53
N ARG A 3 31.83 39.26 -9.48
CA ARG A 3 31.75 38.78 -8.08
C ARG A 3 30.32 38.75 -7.54
N LEU A 4 29.49 39.71 -7.96
CA LEU A 4 28.08 39.77 -7.58
C LEU A 4 27.29 38.65 -8.26
N THR A 5 27.59 38.38 -9.54
CA THR A 5 27.02 37.26 -10.29
C THR A 5 27.38 35.92 -9.66
N LEU A 6 28.64 35.75 -9.22
CA LEU A 6 29.12 34.53 -8.55
C LEU A 6 28.41 34.31 -7.19
N LEU A 7 28.26 35.37 -6.40
CA LEU A 7 27.53 35.33 -5.12
C LEU A 7 26.06 34.97 -5.32
N LEU A 8 25.41 35.50 -6.36
CA LEU A 8 24.01 35.21 -6.67
C LEU A 8 23.80 33.76 -7.13
N THR A 9 24.73 33.20 -7.92
CA THR A 9 24.67 31.80 -8.36
C THR A 9 24.88 30.81 -7.22
N ILE A 10 25.66 31.16 -6.20
CA ILE A 10 25.88 30.32 -5.02
C ILE A 10 24.72 30.48 -4.02
N ALA A 11 24.17 31.69 -3.86
CA ALA A 11 23.07 31.92 -2.94
C ALA A 11 21.75 31.30 -3.41
N ALA A 12 21.45 31.31 -4.71
CA ALA A 12 20.19 30.77 -5.25
C ALA A 12 19.87 29.32 -4.80
N PRO A 13 20.78 28.32 -4.86
CA PRO A 13 20.48 26.98 -4.40
C PRO A 13 20.31 26.87 -2.88
N LEU A 14 20.96 27.72 -2.07
CA LEU A 14 20.76 27.72 -0.61
C LEU A 14 19.34 28.20 -0.23
N TRP A 15 18.77 29.12 -1.00
CA TRP A 15 17.39 29.56 -0.80
C TRP A 15 16.37 28.50 -1.23
N LEU A 16 16.65 27.72 -2.28
CA LEU A 16 15.78 26.61 -2.69
C LEU A 16 15.85 25.42 -1.72
N ALA A 17 17.03 25.14 -1.13
CA ALA A 17 17.19 24.06 -0.16
C ALA A 17 16.55 24.36 1.21
N GLY A 18 16.20 25.62 1.49
CA GLY A 18 15.53 26.03 2.73
C GLY A 18 14.04 25.70 2.81
N CYS A 19 13.38 25.41 1.68
CA CYS A 19 11.94 25.13 1.66
C CYS A 19 11.55 23.82 2.36
N ASP A 20 12.39 22.77 2.28
CA ASP A 20 12.16 21.53 3.06
C ASP A 20 12.27 21.76 4.58
N MET A 21 13.10 22.72 5.01
CA MET A 21 13.26 23.08 6.44
C MET A 21 12.06 23.87 6.98
N LEU A 22 11.30 24.53 6.11
CA LEU A 22 10.04 25.22 6.46
C LEU A 22 8.85 24.26 6.62
N GLY A 23 9.05 22.95 6.46
CA GLY A 23 8.01 21.94 6.63
C GLY A 23 6.96 21.93 5.51
N ILE A 24 7.21 22.65 4.41
CA ILE A 24 6.36 22.64 3.22
C ILE A 24 6.78 21.42 2.39
N GLU A 25 6.07 20.30 2.57
CA GLU A 25 6.30 19.11 1.74
C GLU A 25 6.16 19.47 0.27
N SER A 26 7.25 19.30 -0.48
CA SER A 26 7.21 19.39 -1.93
C SER A 26 6.31 18.29 -2.49
N ALA A 27 5.69 18.54 -3.65
CA ALA A 27 4.89 17.52 -4.34
C ALA A 27 5.69 16.24 -4.63
N SER A 28 7.01 16.37 -4.86
CA SER A 28 7.93 15.24 -5.01
C SER A 28 8.10 14.43 -3.72
N THR A 29 8.21 15.08 -2.55
CA THR A 29 8.34 14.37 -1.27
C THR A 29 7.06 13.61 -0.93
N ALA A 30 5.90 14.22 -1.18
CA ALA A 30 4.60 13.56 -1.00
C ALA A 30 4.41 12.37 -1.95
N ALA A 31 4.85 12.48 -3.21
CA ALA A 31 4.80 11.38 -4.17
C ALA A 31 5.74 10.22 -3.75
N ALA A 32 6.97 10.54 -3.34
CA ALA A 32 7.93 9.55 -2.85
C ALA A 32 7.42 8.83 -1.59
N LYS A 33 6.77 9.55 -0.67
CA LYS A 33 6.10 8.95 0.49
C LYS A 33 5.00 7.99 0.09
N ARG A 34 4.11 8.37 -0.84
CA ARG A 34 3.05 7.46 -1.31
C ARG A 34 3.60 6.20 -1.98
N GLU A 35 4.69 6.32 -2.73
CA GLU A 35 5.37 5.16 -3.29
C GLU A 35 5.97 4.27 -2.17
N ALA A 36 6.66 4.87 -1.20
CA ALA A 36 7.22 4.14 -0.07
C ALA A 36 6.15 3.42 0.76
N ASP A 37 5.03 4.09 1.05
CA ASP A 37 3.88 3.52 1.74
C ASP A 37 3.28 2.36 0.95
N GLY A 38 3.12 2.52 -0.38
CA GLY A 38 2.65 1.45 -1.25
C GLY A 38 3.56 0.22 -1.22
N ARG A 39 4.88 0.41 -1.33
CA ARG A 39 5.86 -0.67 -1.24
C ARG A 39 5.81 -1.37 0.11
N ALA A 40 5.70 -0.62 1.21
CA ALA A 40 5.58 -1.17 2.56
C ALA A 40 4.32 -2.03 2.72
N ILE A 41 3.18 -1.55 2.22
CA ILE A 41 1.91 -2.29 2.20
C ILE A 41 2.06 -3.61 1.42
N GLY A 42 2.63 -3.54 0.21
CA GLY A 42 2.83 -4.71 -0.64
C GLY A 42 3.72 -5.77 0.01
N ALA A 43 4.82 -5.34 0.60
CA ALA A 43 5.74 -6.20 1.33
C ALA A 43 5.02 -6.87 2.53
N GLY A 44 4.29 -6.09 3.33
CA GLY A 44 3.50 -6.60 4.44
C GLY A 44 2.45 -7.62 4.01
N CYS A 45 1.70 -7.33 2.94
CA CYS A 45 0.72 -8.27 2.39
C CYS A 45 1.35 -9.61 2.00
N ARG A 46 2.52 -9.58 1.35
CA ARG A 46 3.20 -10.82 0.97
C ARG A 46 3.66 -11.60 2.19
N HIS A 47 4.25 -10.92 3.15
CA HIS A 47 4.68 -11.54 4.40
C HIS A 47 3.49 -12.14 5.16
N ALA A 48 2.31 -11.51 5.07
CA ALA A 48 1.05 -11.98 5.63
C ALA A 48 0.37 -13.13 4.84
N ALA A 49 1.07 -13.76 3.91
CA ALA A 49 0.56 -14.84 3.05
C ALA A 49 -0.67 -14.46 2.20
N ARG A 50 -0.86 -13.18 1.85
CA ARG A 50 -1.99 -12.70 1.03
C ARG A 50 -1.63 -12.64 -0.45
N SER A 51 -2.63 -12.89 -1.31
CA SER A 51 -2.49 -12.65 -2.75
C SER A 51 -2.42 -11.15 -3.05
N VAL A 52 -1.85 -10.79 -4.21
CA VAL A 52 -1.75 -9.37 -4.60
C VAL A 52 -3.13 -8.77 -4.86
N GLU A 53 -4.08 -9.55 -5.38
CA GLU A 53 -5.46 -9.14 -5.64
C GLU A 53 -6.17 -8.81 -4.32
N GLN A 54 -6.00 -9.66 -3.30
CA GLN A 54 -6.52 -9.38 -1.96
C GLN A 54 -5.87 -8.13 -1.36
N CYS A 55 -4.56 -7.94 -1.56
CA CYS A 55 -3.86 -6.75 -1.09
C CYS A 55 -4.43 -5.46 -1.72
N PHE A 56 -4.77 -5.48 -3.01
CA PHE A 56 -5.42 -4.34 -3.67
C PHE A 56 -6.85 -4.09 -3.17
N ALA A 57 -7.60 -5.15 -2.87
CA ALA A 57 -8.95 -5.03 -2.33
C ALA A 57 -8.94 -4.37 -0.94
N LEU A 58 -7.96 -4.69 -0.10
CA LEU A 58 -7.77 -4.13 1.24
C LEU A 58 -7.21 -2.71 1.22
N ASN A 59 -6.40 -2.35 0.21
CA ASN A 59 -5.67 -1.09 0.16
C ASN A 59 -6.07 -0.21 -1.03
N LYS A 60 -7.37 0.12 -1.16
CA LYS A 60 -7.92 0.86 -2.30
C LYS A 60 -7.33 2.26 -2.53
N ARG A 61 -6.73 2.86 -1.50
CA ARG A 61 -6.11 4.20 -1.53
C ARG A 61 -4.61 4.17 -1.85
N ALA A 62 -3.99 2.99 -1.81
CA ALA A 62 -2.58 2.84 -2.09
C ALA A 62 -2.33 2.83 -3.61
N ASP A 63 -1.14 3.29 -4.00
CA ASP A 63 -0.71 3.18 -5.40
C ASP A 63 -0.49 1.69 -5.74
N ARG A 64 -1.27 1.17 -6.70
CA ARG A 64 -1.24 -0.25 -7.07
C ARG A 64 0.12 -0.68 -7.63
N ALA A 65 0.82 0.21 -8.34
CA ALA A 65 2.13 -0.12 -8.90
C ALA A 65 3.16 -0.25 -7.78
N ALA A 66 3.16 0.68 -6.82
CA ALA A 66 4.03 0.62 -5.65
C ALA A 66 3.76 -0.61 -4.77
N VAL A 67 2.48 -0.94 -4.54
CA VAL A 67 2.08 -2.16 -3.81
C VAL A 67 2.58 -3.42 -4.51
N PHE A 68 2.42 -3.52 -5.82
CA PHE A 68 2.91 -4.67 -6.57
C PHE A 68 4.44 -4.80 -6.51
N ALA A 69 5.15 -3.68 -6.63
CA ALA A 69 6.61 -3.65 -6.53
C ALA A 69 7.07 -4.20 -5.17
N GLY A 70 6.53 -3.67 -4.07
CA GLY A 70 6.87 -4.14 -2.72
C GLY A 70 6.47 -5.60 -2.47
N TRP A 71 5.32 -6.05 -3.00
CA TRP A 71 4.90 -7.45 -2.89
C TRP A 71 5.87 -8.40 -3.59
N ARG A 72 6.34 -8.04 -4.79
CA ARG A 72 7.33 -8.82 -5.55
C ARG A 72 8.69 -8.85 -4.87
N GLU A 73 9.17 -7.68 -4.45
CA GLU A 73 10.44 -7.55 -3.72
C GLU A 73 10.45 -8.41 -2.47
N MET A 74 9.36 -8.39 -1.68
CA MET A 74 9.23 -9.24 -0.50
C MET A 74 9.10 -10.72 -0.86
N ASN A 75 8.40 -11.08 -1.94
CA ASN A 75 8.33 -12.47 -2.40
C ASN A 75 9.71 -13.02 -2.77
N ASP A 76 10.48 -12.23 -3.51
CA ASP A 76 11.83 -12.61 -3.93
C ASP A 76 12.76 -12.70 -2.72
N TYR A 77 12.70 -11.71 -1.83
CA TYR A 77 13.44 -11.72 -0.56
C TYR A 77 13.12 -12.95 0.29
N MET A 78 11.85 -13.29 0.48
CA MET A 78 11.45 -14.47 1.25
C MET A 78 11.93 -15.77 0.61
N ARG A 79 11.90 -15.86 -0.72
CA ARG A 79 12.37 -17.05 -1.47
C ARG A 79 13.88 -17.22 -1.35
N GLU A 80 14.63 -16.14 -1.48
CA GLU A 80 16.08 -16.13 -1.35
C GLU A 80 16.54 -16.45 0.09
N ASN A 81 15.81 -15.94 1.09
CA ASN A 81 16.17 -16.07 2.50
C ASN A 81 15.42 -17.20 3.23
N LYS A 82 14.61 -17.99 2.51
CA LYS A 82 13.81 -19.11 3.06
C LYS A 82 12.93 -18.70 4.26
N LEU A 83 12.39 -17.49 4.20
CA LEU A 83 11.52 -16.96 5.24
C LEU A 83 10.12 -17.57 5.10
N THR A 84 9.53 -17.92 6.24
CA THR A 84 8.15 -18.41 6.28
C THR A 84 7.20 -17.20 6.37
N ALA A 85 6.09 -17.26 5.63
CA ALA A 85 5.05 -16.26 5.74
C ALA A 85 4.39 -16.35 7.12
N MET A 86 3.89 -15.24 7.64
CA MET A 86 3.14 -15.18 8.88
C MET A 86 1.69 -14.80 8.55
N PRO A 87 0.81 -15.78 8.25
CA PRO A 87 -0.57 -15.51 7.87
C PRO A 87 -1.24 -14.59 8.89
N ALA A 88 -1.83 -13.50 8.41
CA ALA A 88 -2.64 -12.65 9.27
C ALA A 88 -3.86 -13.45 9.75
N GLU A 89 -4.26 -13.27 11.00
CA GLU A 89 -5.53 -13.79 11.49
C GLU A 89 -6.67 -13.24 10.63
N PRO A 90 -7.73 -14.03 10.37
CA PRO A 90 -8.86 -13.56 9.60
C PRO A 90 -9.45 -12.32 10.29
N ASP A 91 -9.54 -11.22 9.53
CA ASP A 91 -10.08 -9.95 9.99
C ASP A 91 -11.56 -10.16 10.39
N ALA A 92 -11.83 -10.42 11.67
CA ALA A 92 -13.19 -10.68 12.20
C ALA A 92 -14.16 -9.50 11.93
N GLU A 93 -13.63 -8.32 11.63
CA GLU A 93 -14.39 -7.10 11.38
C GLU A 93 -14.96 -6.99 9.96
N VAL A 94 -14.45 -7.74 8.98
CA VAL A 94 -14.97 -7.71 7.60
C VAL A 94 -16.10 -8.72 7.40
N ALA A 95 -16.11 -9.83 8.15
CA ALA A 95 -17.16 -10.85 8.09
C ALA A 95 -18.51 -10.37 8.67
N ALA A 96 -18.48 -9.43 9.63
CA ALA A 96 -19.70 -8.87 10.21
C ALA A 96 -20.48 -7.97 9.23
N ALA A 97 -19.80 -7.37 8.25
CA ALA A 97 -20.45 -6.54 7.23
C ALA A 97 -21.13 -7.35 6.11
N GLU A 98 -20.72 -8.61 5.89
CA GLU A 98 -21.32 -9.49 4.87
C GLU A 98 -22.47 -10.38 5.42
N ALA A 99 -22.62 -10.46 6.74
CA ALA A 99 -23.70 -11.23 7.39
C ALA A 99 -25.00 -10.43 7.61
N ASP A 100 -24.98 -9.10 7.46
CA ASP A 100 -26.14 -8.22 7.75
C ASP A 100 -27.02 -7.91 6.52
N THR A 101 -26.55 -8.17 5.30
CA THR A 101 -27.42 -8.16 4.10
C THR A 101 -28.05 -9.54 3.91
N GLY A 102 -29.11 -9.79 4.68
CA GLY A 102 -29.84 -11.04 4.71
C GLY A 102 -30.45 -11.48 3.38
N GLU A 103 -30.71 -12.78 3.30
CA GLU A 103 -32.06 -13.32 3.07
C GLU A 103 -32.06 -14.82 3.38
N GLY A 104 -32.76 -15.20 4.42
CA GLY A 104 -33.39 -16.51 4.56
C GLY A 104 -34.75 -16.29 5.21
N PRO A 105 -35.78 -17.13 4.97
CA PRO A 105 -35.71 -18.49 4.42
C PRO A 105 -36.79 -18.84 3.37
N SER A 106 -36.63 -19.97 2.65
CA SER A 106 -37.80 -20.75 2.22
C SER A 106 -37.45 -22.24 2.05
N PRO A 107 -38.10 -23.15 2.80
CA PRO A 107 -37.93 -24.58 2.63
C PRO A 107 -38.80 -25.05 1.46
N ARG A 108 -38.19 -25.41 0.33
CA ARG A 108 -38.94 -26.07 -0.74
C ARG A 108 -39.20 -27.53 -0.36
N ALA A 109 -40.48 -27.80 -0.12
CA ALA A 109 -41.10 -29.11 -0.07
C ALA A 109 -40.61 -30.03 -1.19
N LYS A 110 -40.28 -31.29 -0.86
CA LYS A 110 -40.29 -32.39 -1.82
C LYS A 110 -41.37 -33.39 -1.41
N ALA A 111 -42.49 -33.34 -2.12
CA ALA A 111 -43.46 -34.41 -2.24
C ALA A 111 -43.43 -34.94 -3.68
N SER A 112 -43.09 -36.21 -3.86
CA SER A 112 -43.58 -37.18 -4.87
C SER A 112 -42.61 -38.37 -4.87
N ARG A 113 -43.03 -39.57 -4.43
CA ARG A 113 -43.76 -40.61 -5.19
C ARG A 113 -42.89 -41.25 -6.28
N HIS A 114 -42.41 -42.46 -5.99
CA HIS A 114 -42.67 -43.70 -6.75
C HIS A 114 -42.39 -44.90 -5.86
#